data_AF-M4YIZ2-F1
#
_entry.id   AF-M4YIZ2-F1
#
_cell.length_a   1.000
_cell.length_b   1.000
_cell.length_c   1.000
_cell.angle_alpha   90.00
_cell.angle_beta   90.00
_cell.angle_gamma   90.00
#
_symmetry.space_group_name_H-M   'P 1'
#
loop_
_entity.id
_entity.type
_entity.pdbx_description
1 polymer ?
#
loop_
_entity_poly.entity_id
_entity_poly.type
_entity_poly.pdbx_seq_one_letter_code
_entity_poly.pdbx_strand_id
1 'polypeptide(L)' 'MRLSEKHGNTFFKCPKCGEVEIGRCDRCRDQSVPYKCPNCGFCGP' A
#
# COMPACT_ATOMS: atom_id res chain seq x y z
N MET A 1 28.75 -2.97 0.00
CA MET A 1 27.65 -3.34 0.93
C MET A 1 26.43 -2.52 0.54
N ARG A 2 25.34 -3.14 0.08
CA ARG A 2 24.09 -2.42 -0.25
C ARG A 2 23.30 -2.21 1.04
N LEU A 3 23.54 -1.11 1.73
CA LEU A 3 22.70 -0.65 2.84
C LEU A 3 21.59 0.22 2.25
N SER A 4 20.56 -0.41 1.72
CA SER A 4 19.30 0.25 1.33
C SER A 4 18.20 -0.13 2.32
N GLU A 5 18.45 0.06 3.62
CA GLU A 5 17.47 -0.19 4.67
C GLU A 5 16.63 1.06 4.92
N LYS A 6 15.79 1.41 3.94
CA LYS A 6 14.61 2.26 4.19
C LYS A 6 13.40 1.56 3.61
N HIS A 7 12.98 0.47 4.25
CA HIS A 7 11.65 -0.10 4.00
C HIS A 7 10.62 0.85 4.62
N GLY A 8 10.38 1.97 3.96
CA GLY A 8 9.38 2.94 4.37
C GLY A 8 8.00 2.39 4.07
N ASN A 9 7.34 1.82 5.08
CA ASN A 9 5.91 1.55 4.97
C ASN A 9 5.20 2.90 4.78
N THR A 10 4.33 2.98 3.77
CA THR A 10 3.48 4.14 3.55
C THR A 10 2.06 3.80 3.98
N PHE A 11 1.39 4.77 4.57
CA PHE A 11 0.00 4.68 4.98
C PHE A 11 -0.76 5.79 4.28
N PHE A 12 -1.87 5.45 3.66
CA PHE A 12 -2.71 6.40 2.94
C PHE A 12 -4.16 5.94 2.99
N LYS A 13 -5.10 6.88 2.87
CA LYS A 13 -6.51 6.54 2.82
C LYS A 13 -6.87 5.93 1.47
N CYS A 14 -7.81 4.98 1.46
CA CYS A 14 -8.29 4.38 0.23
C CYS A 14 -8.74 5.47 -0.76
N PRO A 15 -8.24 5.47 -2.01
CA PRO A 15 -8.58 6.52 -2.98
C PRO A 15 -10.04 6.48 -3.44
N LYS A 16 -10.77 5.39 -3.16
CA LYS A 16 -12.15 5.20 -3.60
C LYS A 16 -13.19 5.57 -2.56
N CYS A 17 -13.03 5.12 -1.31
CA CYS A 17 -13.95 5.48 -0.22
C CYS A 17 -13.38 6.53 0.74
N GLY A 18 -12.07 6.64 0.90
CA GLY A 18 -11.45 7.57 1.86
C GLY A 18 -11.64 7.19 3.34
N GLU A 19 -12.33 6.09 3.63
CA GLU A 19 -12.70 5.69 4.99
C GLU A 19 -11.67 4.77 5.65
N VAL A 20 -10.97 3.96 4.86
CA VAL A 20 -10.01 2.97 5.35
C VAL A 20 -8.58 3.43 5.09
N GLU A 21 -7.72 3.29 6.10
CA GLU A 21 -6.27 3.45 5.94
C GLU A 21 -5.63 2.17 5.40
N ILE A 22 -4.86 2.32 4.32
CA ILE A 22 -4.16 1.24 3.64
C ILE A 22 -2.67 1.41 3.93
N GLY A 23 -2.08 0.40 4.58
CA GLY A 23 -0.63 0.30 4.76
C GLY A 23 0.02 -0.51 3.64
N ARG A 24 1.05 0.04 3.00
CA ARG A 24 1.81 -0.64 1.94
C ARG A 24 3.29 -0.64 2.26
N CYS A 25 3.89 -1.82 2.22
CA CYS A 25 5.33 -1.98 2.32
C CYS A 25 6.01 -1.50 1.03
N ASP A 26 7.26 -1.04 1.12
CA ASP A 26 8.02 -0.55 -0.04
C ASP A 26 8.08 -1.60 -1.17
N ARG A 27 8.47 -2.83 -0.82
CA ARG A 27 8.46 -3.98 -1.75
C ARG A 27 7.11 -4.24 -2.39
N CYS A 28 6.03 -4.05 -1.64
CA CYS A 28 4.66 -4.27 -2.10
C CYS A 28 4.27 -3.22 -3.15
N ARG A 29 4.82 -2.00 -3.05
CA ARG A 29 4.60 -0.91 -4.02
C ARG A 29 5.48 -1.08 -5.25
N ASP A 30 6.75 -1.44 -5.07
CA ASP A 30 7.70 -1.71 -6.14
C ASP A 30 7.18 -2.82 -7.07
N GLN A 31 6.66 -3.90 -6.47
CA GLN A 31 6.07 -5.02 -7.21
C GLN A 31 4.61 -4.79 -7.63
N SER A 32 4.02 -3.62 -7.33
CA SER A 32 2.61 -3.32 -7.62
C SER A 32 1.65 -4.43 -7.17
N VAL A 33 1.90 -4.99 -5.97
CA VAL A 33 1.14 -6.10 -5.41
C VAL A 33 -0.30 -5.64 -5.16
N PRO A 34 -1.29 -6.30 -5.76
CA PRO A 34 -2.67 -5.86 -5.64
C PRO A 34 -3.14 -5.91 -4.19
N TYR A 35 -3.85 -4.86 -3.77
CA TYR A 35 -4.48 -4.77 -2.46
C TYR A 35 -5.97 -4.54 -2.62
N LYS A 36 -6.76 -5.11 -1.71
CA LYS A 36 -8.21 -4.94 -1.67
C LYS A 36 -8.62 -4.10 -0.48
N CYS A 37 -9.36 -3.02 -0.73
CA CYS A 37 -9.99 -2.26 0.34
C CYS A 37 -11.11 -3.11 0.99
N PRO A 38 -11.12 -3.27 2.33
CA PRO A 38 -12.13 -4.07 3.02
C PRO A 38 -13.52 -3.41 3.07
N ASN A 39 -13.61 -2.09 2.87
CA ASN A 39 -14.89 -1.36 2.89
C ASN A 39 -15.53 -1.37 1.50
N CYS A 40 -14.89 -0.76 0.48
CA CYS A 40 -15.49 -0.62 -0.85
C CYS A 40 -15.12 -1.72 -1.84
N GLY A 41 -14.25 -2.67 -1.45
CA GLY A 41 -13.80 -3.76 -2.32
C GLY A 41 -12.86 -3.33 -3.45
N PHE A 42 -12.40 -2.07 -3.48
CA PHE A 42 -11.47 -1.57 -4.50
C PHE A 42 -10.19 -2.41 -4.54
N CYS A 43 -9.85 -2.94 -5.71
CA CYS A 43 -8.61 -3.67 -5.94
C CYS A 43 -7.66 -2.76 -6.74
N GLY A 44 -6.62 -2.24 -6.09
CA GLY A 44 -5.60 -1.40 -6.71
C GLY A 44 -4.23 -2.07 -6.67
N PRO A 45 -3.27 -1.61 -7.48
CA PRO A 45 -1.88 -2.10 -7.45
C PRO A 45 -1.13 -1.66 -6.20
#